data_AF-A0A6G2RSM2-F1
#
_entry.id   AF-A0A6G2RSM2-F1
#
_cell.length_a   1.000
_cell.length_b   1.000
_cell.length_c   1.000
_cell.angle_alpha   90.00
_cell.angle_beta   90.00
_cell.angle_gamma   90.00
#
_symmetry.space_group_name_H-M   'P 1'
#
loop_
_entity.id
_entity.type
_entity.pdbx_description
1 polymer ?
#
loop_
_entity_poly.entity_id
_entity_poly.type
_entity_poly.pdbx_seq_one_letter_code
_entity_poly.pdbx_strand_id
1 'polypeptide(L)'
;MYEDGTELLPIGALSRLTGIPVKTIRNWSDQDLLPPAARTPAGYRLYGPDAPARLEIVRSLRDLGVGTAAIRAVLRRRQSLADTAARSADALDAQISALRAQRAVLRAVAARGSTAEELPQMTRLARLTAGERRRIVADAVGDALAGVPAPAYRGGLLAATPDLPDDPTPEQLAAWIELAALVRDPELRAAWRRLAAYSARTAPGTGAATGGEPEAAAAAEAAARRVAALMHTRAEAAVADGIAPDSPAAAPVVAELVAAWLPTQKALPDSPTEDGPAARTRLLEQLETAAEPLVERYWRLLCTVTGRPAPPRWETAGAWTAAALRAHLTPVEVDRGTFAGTDPERVLYAYERVAGAVGALVAGLRPADLARPTPCAGWTVRELLGHIVWESLMVASIAEGTPRTDHLADHLGDDPRAAFEESARAALAVFRSSGMTARTFGPHEAPGALLVQQVVIELLAHGWDLARALDAPTGLAPEVAEETLAAARRLYGAAPRTAGGSFAPERPAPPGATAADRLAAYLGREV
;
A
#
# COMPACT_ATOMS: atom_id res chain seq x y z
N MET A 1 85.31 -2.25 9.64
CA MET A 1 85.37 -3.71 9.76
C MET A 1 85.16 -4.02 11.23
N TYR A 2 84.00 -4.58 11.59
CA TYR A 2 83.76 -5.15 12.92
C TYR A 2 83.76 -6.66 12.73
N GLU A 3 84.88 -7.30 13.08
CA GLU A 3 85.10 -8.74 13.01
C GLU A 3 84.47 -9.42 14.22
N ASP A 4 83.20 -9.78 14.09
CA ASP A 4 82.63 -11.06 14.53
C ASP A 4 81.17 -11.06 14.03
N GLY A 5 80.64 -12.19 13.56
CA GLY A 5 79.37 -12.27 12.81
C GLY A 5 78.06 -11.94 13.56
N THR A 6 78.02 -10.85 14.35
CA THR A 6 76.88 -10.38 15.15
C THR A 6 76.75 -8.85 15.08
N GLU A 7 76.21 -8.31 13.98
CA GLU A 7 75.97 -6.86 13.84
C GLU A 7 74.83 -6.37 14.75
N LEU A 8 75.18 -5.90 15.95
CA LEU A 8 74.26 -5.18 16.83
C LEU A 8 74.09 -3.73 16.34
N LEU A 9 72.85 -3.30 16.11
CA LEU A 9 72.53 -2.00 15.56
C LEU A 9 72.19 -0.97 16.65
N PRO A 10 72.82 0.23 16.65
CA PRO A 10 72.36 1.33 17.50
C PRO A 10 71.00 1.85 17.01
N ILE A 11 70.22 2.42 17.94
CA ILE A 11 68.85 2.87 17.66
C ILE A 11 68.72 3.82 16.45
N GLY A 12 69.73 4.66 16.20
CA GLY A 12 69.76 5.58 15.06
C GLY A 12 69.98 4.86 13.72
N ALA A 13 70.78 3.79 13.71
CA ALA A 13 70.94 2.94 12.52
C ALA A 13 69.67 2.14 12.25
N LEU A 14 69.06 1.57 13.29
CA LEU A 14 67.79 0.85 13.19
C LEU A 14 66.64 1.75 12.70
N SER A 15 66.62 3.01 13.14
CA SER A 15 65.66 4.02 12.66
C SER A 15 65.83 4.34 11.18
N ARG A 16 67.06 4.53 10.69
CA ARG A 16 67.32 4.75 9.26
C ARG A 16 66.96 3.53 8.41
N LEU A 17 67.25 2.33 8.92
CA LEU A 17 66.99 1.08 8.20
C LEU A 17 65.48 0.79 8.05
N THR A 18 64.69 1.05 9.10
CA THR A 18 63.25 0.71 9.14
C THR A 18 62.32 1.88 8.79
N GLY A 19 62.86 3.10 8.73
CA GLY A 19 62.08 4.34 8.59
C GLY A 19 61.29 4.72 9.85
N ILE A 20 61.37 3.95 10.93
CA ILE A 20 60.62 4.20 12.17
C ILE A 20 61.38 5.25 13.00
N PRO A 21 60.71 6.33 13.48
CA PRO A 21 61.38 7.35 14.27
C PRO A 21 62.03 6.78 15.54
N VAL A 22 63.23 7.26 15.89
CA VAL A 22 63.96 6.88 17.11
C VAL A 22 63.08 6.95 18.37
N LYS A 23 62.21 7.98 18.46
CA LYS A 23 61.26 8.14 19.57
C LYS A 23 60.27 6.96 19.67
N THR A 24 59.76 6.48 18.54
CA THR A 24 58.85 5.33 18.47
C THR A 24 59.56 4.03 18.82
N ILE A 25 60.77 3.81 18.30
CA ILE A 25 61.59 2.63 18.63
C ILE A 25 61.89 2.61 20.13
N ARG A 26 62.27 3.76 20.72
CA ARG A 26 62.52 3.89 22.15
C ARG A 26 61.28 3.55 22.96
N ASN A 27 60.13 4.13 22.59
CA ASN A 27 58.85 3.86 23.24
C ASN A 27 58.46 2.36 23.18
N TRP A 28 58.60 1.71 22.03
CA TRP A 28 58.31 0.28 21.90
C TRP A 28 59.32 -0.59 22.65
N SER A 29 60.57 -0.14 22.77
CA SER A 29 61.58 -0.79 23.60
C SER A 29 61.23 -0.69 25.09
N ASP A 30 60.75 0.48 25.55
CA ASP A 30 60.31 0.70 26.92
C ASP A 30 59.02 -0.08 27.26
N GLN A 31 58.18 -0.35 26.25
CA GLN A 31 56.99 -1.21 26.37
C GLN A 31 57.28 -2.71 26.21
N ASP A 32 58.57 -3.08 26.11
CA ASP A 32 59.04 -4.45 25.96
C ASP A 32 58.55 -5.16 24.67
N LEU A 33 58.20 -4.37 23.65
CA LEU A 33 57.91 -4.87 22.31
C LEU A 33 59.20 -5.11 21.53
N LEU A 34 60.26 -4.36 21.83
CA LEU A 34 61.59 -4.51 21.24
C LEU A 34 62.67 -4.43 22.34
N PRO A 35 62.90 -5.51 23.12
CA PRO A 35 63.94 -5.49 24.13
C PRO A 35 65.33 -5.31 23.49
N PRO A 36 66.21 -4.46 24.06
CA PRO A 36 67.57 -4.32 23.55
C PRO A 36 68.37 -5.60 23.81
N ALA A 37 69.17 -6.01 22.83
CA ALA A 37 70.03 -7.19 22.94
C ALA A 37 71.24 -6.92 23.87
N ALA A 38 71.73 -5.67 23.85
CA ALA A 38 72.79 -5.23 24.75
C ALA A 38 72.68 -3.71 24.98
N ARG A 39 73.55 -3.20 25.85
CA ARG A 39 73.79 -1.77 25.98
C ARG A 39 75.29 -1.49 25.83
N THR A 40 75.64 -0.35 25.25
CA THR A 40 77.03 0.11 25.25
C THR A 40 77.47 0.48 26.68
N PRO A 41 78.78 0.59 26.96
CA PRO A 41 79.28 1.10 28.24
C PRO A 41 78.74 2.49 28.62
N ALA A 42 78.40 3.31 27.61
CA ALA A 42 77.74 4.62 27.79
C ALA A 42 76.20 4.54 27.94
N GLY A 43 75.63 3.34 28.01
CA GLY A 43 74.20 3.11 28.29
C GLY A 43 73.27 3.07 27.06
N TYR A 44 73.78 3.21 25.84
CA TYR A 44 72.96 3.23 24.62
C TYR A 44 72.42 1.84 24.28
N ARG A 45 71.14 1.75 23.88
CA ARG A 45 70.49 0.50 23.46
C ARG A 45 71.07 -0.01 22.14
N LEU A 46 71.42 -1.29 22.10
CA LEU A 46 71.85 -2.02 20.91
C LEU A 46 70.84 -3.12 20.61
N TYR A 47 70.54 -3.33 19.33
CA TYR A 47 69.49 -4.25 18.87
C TYR A 47 70.07 -5.35 17.98
N GLY A 48 69.52 -6.56 18.10
CA GLY A 48 69.94 -7.71 17.32
C GLY A 48 69.56 -7.63 15.84
N PRO A 49 70.08 -8.55 15.01
CA PRO A 49 69.79 -8.61 13.58
C PRO A 49 68.31 -8.91 13.26
N ASP A 50 67.56 -9.45 14.21
CA ASP A 50 66.10 -9.71 14.11
C ASP A 50 65.25 -8.46 14.39
N ALA A 51 65.84 -7.40 14.94
CA ALA A 51 65.13 -6.20 15.33
C ALA A 51 64.37 -5.48 14.20
N PRO A 52 64.88 -5.40 12.96
CA PRO A 52 64.12 -4.82 11.84
C PRO A 52 62.83 -5.58 11.55
N ALA A 53 62.91 -6.92 11.43
CA ALA A 53 61.74 -7.76 11.18
C ALA A 53 60.74 -7.69 12.34
N ARG A 54 61.24 -7.68 13.58
CA ARG A 54 60.40 -7.52 14.78
C ARG A 54 59.70 -6.16 14.82
N LEU A 55 60.38 -5.08 14.43
CA LEU A 55 59.80 -3.75 14.33
C LEU A 55 58.71 -3.67 13.26
N GLU A 56 58.91 -4.32 12.11
CA GLU A 56 57.88 -4.40 11.07
C GLU A 56 56.65 -5.15 11.55
N ILE A 57 56.81 -6.29 12.24
CA ILE A 57 55.69 -7.02 12.85
C ILE A 57 54.93 -6.15 13.86
N VAL A 58 55.64 -5.45 14.75
CA VAL A 58 55.02 -4.53 15.73
C VAL A 58 54.26 -3.41 15.01
N ARG A 59 54.85 -2.80 13.97
CA ARG A 59 54.20 -1.75 13.18
C ARG A 59 52.93 -2.26 12.54
N SER A 60 53.00 -3.35 11.78
CA SER A 60 51.84 -3.92 11.08
C SER A 60 50.70 -4.28 12.03
N LEU A 61 51.01 -4.90 13.18
CA LEU A 61 49.97 -5.24 14.17
C LEU A 61 49.35 -3.99 14.82
N ARG A 62 50.15 -2.95 15.08
CA ARG A 62 49.62 -1.68 15.60
C ARG A 62 48.76 -0.95 14.58
N ASP A 63 49.15 -0.96 13.32
CA ASP A 63 48.41 -0.34 12.22
C ASP A 63 47.05 -1.03 12.02
N LEU A 64 46.98 -2.34 12.30
CA LEU A 64 45.74 -3.13 12.35
C LEU A 64 44.94 -2.95 13.67
N GLY A 65 45.36 -2.05 14.56
CA GLY A 65 44.67 -1.76 15.81
C GLY A 65 44.90 -2.75 16.95
N VAL A 66 45.84 -3.70 16.80
CA VAL A 66 46.14 -4.68 17.85
C VAL A 66 46.86 -4.01 19.02
N GLY A 67 46.32 -4.21 20.23
CA GLY A 67 46.88 -3.64 21.46
C GLY A 67 48.27 -4.18 21.80
N THR A 68 49.09 -3.35 22.45
CA THR A 68 50.49 -3.66 22.77
C THR A 68 50.67 -4.91 23.65
N ALA A 69 49.72 -5.20 24.53
CA ALA A 69 49.72 -6.42 25.35
C ALA A 69 49.59 -7.69 24.50
N ALA A 70 48.70 -7.70 23.50
CA ALA A 70 48.51 -8.81 22.59
C ALA A 70 49.71 -8.98 21.64
N ILE A 71 50.25 -7.88 21.12
CA ILE A 71 51.49 -7.89 20.33
C ILE A 71 52.63 -8.52 21.13
N ARG A 72 52.79 -8.14 22.41
CA ARG A 72 53.80 -8.74 23.28
C ARG A 72 53.59 -10.25 23.48
N ALA A 73 52.35 -10.70 23.62
CA ALA A 73 52.02 -12.11 23.78
C ALA A 73 52.36 -12.93 22.52
N VAL A 74 52.07 -12.41 21.33
CA VAL A 74 52.45 -13.02 20.04
C VAL A 74 53.97 -13.07 19.89
N LEU A 75 54.66 -11.97 20.15
CA LEU A 75 56.12 -11.88 20.04
C LEU A 75 56.87 -12.77 21.05
N ARG A 76 56.24 -13.11 22.18
CA ARG A 76 56.74 -14.07 23.18
C ARG A 76 56.22 -15.49 22.97
N ARG A 77 55.53 -15.75 21.85
CA ARG A 77 54.91 -17.05 21.50
C ARG A 77 53.96 -17.60 22.58
N ARG A 78 53.36 -16.74 23.40
CA ARG A 78 52.34 -17.12 24.40
C ARG A 78 50.94 -17.23 23.80
N GLN A 79 50.75 -16.64 22.62
CA GLN A 79 49.53 -16.71 21.82
C GLN A 79 49.91 -16.85 20.35
N SER A 80 49.06 -17.51 19.56
CA SER A 80 49.25 -17.55 18.11
C SER A 80 48.87 -16.21 17.48
N LEU A 81 49.51 -15.88 16.36
CA LEU A 81 49.15 -14.72 15.55
C LEU A 81 47.72 -14.87 15.00
N ALA A 82 47.35 -16.08 14.55
CA ALA A 82 46.04 -16.37 13.98
C ALA A 82 44.90 -16.10 14.99
N ASP A 83 44.99 -16.62 16.22
CA ASP A 83 43.96 -16.39 17.25
C ASP A 83 43.87 -14.92 17.66
N THR A 84 45.00 -14.22 17.66
CA THR A 84 45.05 -12.79 17.99
C THR A 84 44.42 -11.95 16.88
N ALA A 85 44.68 -12.30 15.62
CA ALA A 85 44.07 -11.66 14.46
C ALA A 85 42.56 -11.91 14.41
N ALA A 86 42.12 -13.17 14.60
CA ALA A 86 40.70 -13.53 14.64
C ALA A 86 39.94 -12.73 15.72
N ARG A 87 40.44 -12.72 16.96
CA ARG A 87 39.83 -11.92 18.05
C ARG A 87 39.79 -10.42 17.76
N SER A 88 40.79 -9.90 17.06
CA SER A 88 40.83 -8.48 16.69
C SER A 88 39.83 -8.17 15.57
N ALA A 89 39.68 -9.07 14.61
CA ALA A 89 38.66 -8.99 13.56
C ALA A 89 37.25 -9.04 14.18
N ASP A 90 36.98 -10.00 15.06
CA ASP A 90 35.68 -10.10 15.77
C ASP A 90 35.35 -8.81 16.54
N ALA A 91 36.34 -8.21 17.21
CA ALA A 91 36.17 -6.96 17.93
C ALA A 91 35.87 -5.77 16.99
N LEU A 92 36.53 -5.72 15.83
CA LEU A 92 36.27 -4.71 14.80
C LEU A 92 34.86 -4.89 14.21
N ASP A 93 34.44 -6.12 13.91
CA ASP A 93 33.11 -6.42 13.40
C ASP A 93 32.01 -6.01 14.39
N ALA A 94 32.22 -6.25 15.70
CA ALA A 94 31.34 -5.77 16.75
C ALA A 94 31.27 -4.23 16.81
N GLN A 95 32.42 -3.55 16.65
CA GLN A 95 32.47 -2.08 16.63
C GLN A 95 31.76 -1.50 15.40
N ILE A 96 31.97 -2.09 14.22
CA ILE A 96 31.30 -1.71 12.97
C ILE A 96 29.78 -1.86 13.13
N SER A 97 29.33 -2.98 13.69
CA SER A 97 27.90 -3.25 13.94
C SER A 97 27.29 -2.21 14.90
N ALA A 98 27.99 -1.85 15.97
CA ALA A 98 27.55 -0.82 16.92
C ALA A 98 27.46 0.57 16.26
N LEU A 99 28.43 0.95 15.43
CA LEU A 99 28.44 2.22 14.70
C LEU A 99 27.34 2.28 13.65
N ARG A 100 27.06 1.17 12.95
CA ARG A 100 25.94 1.04 12.01
C ARG A 100 24.60 1.26 12.70
N ALA A 101 24.37 0.62 13.84
CA ALA A 101 23.16 0.81 14.64
C ALA A 101 23.00 2.26 15.11
N GLN A 102 24.08 2.89 15.61
CA GLN A 102 24.05 4.31 16.01
C GLN A 102 23.70 5.23 14.85
N ARG A 103 24.34 5.05 13.69
CA ARG A 103 24.06 5.82 12.47
C ARG A 103 22.60 5.67 12.03
N ALA A 104 22.07 4.45 12.06
CA ALA A 104 20.70 4.17 11.66
C ALA A 104 19.68 4.83 12.61
N VAL A 105 19.90 4.79 13.93
CA VAL A 105 19.05 5.49 14.92
C VAL A 105 19.04 7.00 14.65
N LEU A 106 20.21 7.61 14.46
CA LEU A 106 20.31 9.05 14.19
C LEU A 106 19.57 9.46 12.91
N ARG A 107 19.64 8.64 11.84
CA ARG A 107 18.89 8.87 10.61
C ARG A 107 17.38 8.72 10.81
N ALA A 108 16.93 7.72 11.56
CA ALA A 108 15.52 7.51 11.85
C ALA A 108 14.91 8.67 12.67
N VAL A 109 15.65 9.18 13.67
CA VAL A 109 15.25 10.36 14.46
C VAL A 109 15.11 11.59 13.57
N ALA A 110 16.08 11.84 12.69
CA ALA A 110 16.04 12.98 11.77
C ALA A 110 14.87 12.89 10.77
N ALA A 111 14.56 11.70 10.26
CA ALA A 111 13.48 11.51 9.29
C ALA A 111 12.08 11.66 9.91
N ARG A 112 11.90 11.29 11.18
CA ARG A 112 10.59 11.30 11.87
C ARG A 112 10.27 12.61 12.59
N GLY A 113 11.25 13.48 12.81
CA GLY A 113 11.09 14.62 13.71
C GLY A 113 10.83 14.20 15.16
N SER A 114 11.39 13.06 15.57
CA SER A 114 11.17 12.46 16.89
C SER A 114 11.61 13.38 18.03
N THR A 115 10.90 13.29 19.17
CA THR A 115 11.23 14.09 20.36
C THR A 115 12.43 13.50 21.11
N ALA A 116 13.07 14.31 21.96
CA ALA A 116 14.17 13.84 22.81
C ALA A 116 13.74 12.70 23.76
N GLU A 117 12.45 12.64 24.12
CA GLU A 117 11.87 11.64 25.01
C GLU A 117 11.76 10.25 24.35
N GLU A 118 11.66 10.18 23.02
CA GLU A 118 11.57 8.93 22.25
C GLU A 118 12.95 8.27 22.04
N LEU A 119 14.03 9.06 22.09
CA LEU A 119 15.38 8.63 21.76
C LEU A 119 15.90 7.42 22.57
N PRO A 120 15.69 7.33 23.90
CA PRO A 120 16.13 6.18 24.69
C PRO A 120 15.46 4.87 24.24
N GLN A 121 14.17 4.93 23.90
CA GLN A 121 13.41 3.76 23.45
C GLN A 121 13.87 3.32 22.05
N MET A 122 14.04 4.26 21.12
CA MET A 122 14.54 3.97 19.77
C MET A 122 15.95 3.36 19.81
N THR A 123 16.83 3.93 20.64
CA THR A 123 18.20 3.41 20.83
C THR A 123 18.19 1.99 21.41
N ARG A 124 17.32 1.71 22.37
CA ARG A 124 17.15 0.37 22.93
C ARG A 124 16.69 -0.61 21.85
N LEU A 125 15.64 -0.28 21.10
CA LEU A 125 15.07 -1.14 20.07
C LEU A 125 16.07 -1.48 18.95
N ALA A 126 16.92 -0.52 18.58
CA ALA A 126 17.95 -0.74 17.56
C ALA A 126 19.05 -1.72 17.99
N ARG A 127 19.39 -1.74 19.28
CA ARG A 127 20.47 -2.58 19.83
C ARG A 127 20.04 -4.01 20.18
N LEU A 128 18.75 -4.33 20.09
CA LEU A 128 18.26 -5.67 20.37
C LEU A 128 18.87 -6.69 19.41
N THR A 129 19.25 -7.84 19.93
CA THR A 129 19.64 -9.01 19.14
C THR A 129 18.44 -9.57 18.37
N ALA A 130 18.67 -10.31 17.29
CA ALA A 130 17.62 -10.98 16.54
C ALA A 130 16.71 -11.85 17.43
N GLY A 131 17.30 -12.56 18.40
CA GLY A 131 16.56 -13.36 19.39
C GLY A 131 15.66 -12.54 20.31
N GLU A 132 16.06 -11.32 20.69
CA GLU A 132 15.23 -10.41 21.49
C GLU A 132 14.09 -9.79 20.67
N ARG A 133 14.36 -9.42 19.41
CA ARG A 133 13.34 -8.92 18.48
C ARG A 133 12.25 -9.97 18.24
N ARG A 134 12.67 -11.22 18.00
CA ARG A 134 11.76 -12.37 17.89
C ARG A 134 10.90 -12.56 19.14
N ARG A 135 11.50 -12.44 20.33
CA ARG A 135 10.76 -12.54 21.60
C ARG A 135 9.67 -11.48 21.74
N ILE A 136 9.96 -10.21 21.40
CA ILE A 136 8.95 -9.13 21.46
C ILE A 136 7.71 -9.48 20.65
N VAL A 137 7.89 -9.98 19.42
CA VAL A 137 6.76 -10.35 18.55
C VAL A 137 6.10 -11.63 19.02
N ALA A 138 6.87 -12.63 19.43
CA ALA A 138 6.33 -13.90 19.91
C ALA A 138 5.48 -13.73 21.18
N ASP A 139 5.93 -12.92 22.13
CA ASP A 139 5.19 -12.60 23.36
C ASP A 139 3.89 -11.85 23.01
N ALA A 140 3.96 -10.84 22.14
CA ALA A 140 2.78 -10.10 21.70
C ALA A 140 1.73 -11.00 20.99
N VAL A 141 2.17 -11.92 20.14
CA VAL A 141 1.31 -12.91 19.47
C VAL A 141 0.74 -13.91 20.48
N GLY A 142 1.57 -14.37 21.42
CA GLY A 142 1.16 -15.26 22.51
C GLY A 142 0.04 -14.66 23.35
N ASP A 143 0.23 -13.43 23.82
CA ASP A 143 -0.72 -12.66 24.62
C ASP A 143 -2.02 -12.39 23.85
N ALA A 144 -1.92 -11.87 22.62
CA ALA A 144 -3.08 -11.50 21.81
C ALA A 144 -4.00 -12.70 21.53
N LEU A 145 -3.39 -13.86 21.24
CA LEU A 145 -4.10 -15.08 20.84
C LEU A 145 -4.36 -16.05 22.01
N ALA A 146 -4.10 -15.65 23.24
CA ALA A 146 -4.35 -16.48 24.42
C ALA A 146 -5.82 -16.94 24.47
N GLY A 147 -6.03 -18.26 24.55
CA GLY A 147 -7.36 -18.88 24.56
C GLY A 147 -8.06 -18.99 23.20
N VAL A 148 -7.44 -18.60 22.08
CA VAL A 148 -8.01 -18.77 20.73
C VAL A 148 -7.44 -20.05 20.07
N PRO A 149 -8.29 -21.02 19.67
CA PRO A 149 -7.85 -22.29 19.09
C PRO A 149 -7.52 -22.15 17.59
N ALA A 150 -6.54 -21.31 17.25
CA ALA A 150 -6.11 -21.04 15.87
C ALA A 150 -4.61 -21.36 15.66
N PRO A 151 -4.19 -22.63 15.75
CA PRO A 151 -2.77 -23.00 15.73
C PRO A 151 -2.07 -22.69 14.41
N ALA A 152 -2.76 -22.83 13.26
CA ALA A 152 -2.22 -22.48 11.95
C ALA A 152 -1.96 -20.96 11.82
N TYR A 153 -2.93 -20.13 12.24
CA TYR A 153 -2.78 -18.67 12.22
C TYR A 153 -1.67 -18.20 13.17
N ARG A 154 -1.63 -18.73 14.39
CA ARG A 154 -0.53 -18.48 15.35
C ARG A 154 0.82 -18.89 14.75
N GLY A 155 0.91 -20.07 14.15
CA GLY A 155 2.11 -20.56 13.48
C GLY A 155 2.58 -19.64 12.36
N GLY A 156 1.66 -19.14 11.54
CA GLY A 156 1.95 -18.18 10.47
C GLY A 156 2.53 -16.86 10.97
N LEU A 157 1.96 -16.28 12.04
CA LEU A 157 2.48 -15.06 12.66
C LEU A 157 3.86 -15.27 13.30
N LEU A 158 4.10 -16.42 13.92
CA LEU A 158 5.38 -16.72 14.57
C LEU A 158 6.49 -17.11 13.57
N ALA A 159 6.14 -17.79 12.47
CA ALA A 159 7.07 -18.12 11.39
C ALA A 159 7.51 -16.87 10.62
N ALA A 160 6.71 -15.81 10.66
CA ALA A 160 6.97 -14.51 10.07
C ALA A 160 8.01 -13.74 10.90
N THR A 161 9.28 -14.15 10.79
CA THR A 161 10.39 -13.64 11.61
C THR A 161 10.80 -12.21 11.20
N PRO A 162 10.78 -11.21 12.11
CA PRO A 162 11.32 -9.87 11.86
C PRO A 162 12.82 -9.84 12.17
N ASP A 163 13.62 -10.49 11.33
CA ASP A 163 15.08 -10.41 11.44
C ASP A 163 15.60 -9.27 10.56
N LEU A 164 16.22 -8.28 11.20
CA LEU A 164 17.03 -7.28 10.50
C LEU A 164 18.32 -7.96 10.01
N PRO A 165 18.82 -7.60 8.80
CA PRO A 165 20.14 -8.02 8.36
C PRO A 165 21.23 -7.41 9.26
N ASP A 166 22.44 -7.95 9.17
CA ASP A 166 23.60 -7.50 9.97
C ASP A 166 23.97 -6.01 9.72
N ASP A 167 23.66 -5.49 8.53
CA ASP A 167 23.80 -4.07 8.16
C ASP A 167 22.44 -3.51 7.67
N PRO A 168 21.52 -3.15 8.58
CA PRO A 168 20.20 -2.70 8.19
C PRO A 168 20.22 -1.30 7.59
N THR A 169 19.42 -1.08 6.54
CA THR A 169 19.21 0.27 6.01
C THR A 169 18.45 1.15 7.02
N PRO A 170 18.52 2.49 6.91
CA PRO A 170 17.72 3.38 7.75
C PRO A 170 16.22 3.06 7.71
N GLU A 171 15.70 2.68 6.54
CA GLU A 171 14.30 2.32 6.31
C GLU A 171 13.95 1.01 7.02
N GLN A 172 14.83 0.01 6.99
CA GLN A 172 14.65 -1.25 7.71
C GLN A 172 14.62 -1.03 9.23
N LEU A 173 15.54 -0.19 9.75
CA LEU A 173 15.54 0.10 11.18
C LEU A 173 14.30 0.91 11.59
N ALA A 174 13.90 1.91 10.81
CA ALA A 174 12.70 2.68 11.06
C ALA A 174 11.46 1.78 11.06
N ALA A 175 11.37 0.85 10.11
CA ALA A 175 10.29 -0.13 10.05
C ALA A 175 10.28 -1.05 11.27
N TRP A 176 11.44 -1.49 11.76
CA TRP A 176 11.53 -2.28 13.00
C TRP A 176 11.05 -1.50 14.23
N ILE A 177 11.48 -0.24 14.38
CA ILE A 177 11.06 0.61 15.51
C ILE A 177 9.55 0.77 15.52
N GLU A 178 8.96 1.04 14.35
CA GLU A 178 7.52 1.16 14.21
C GLU A 178 6.81 -0.17 14.46
N LEU A 179 7.33 -1.28 13.93
CA LEU A 179 6.78 -2.62 14.15
C LEU A 179 6.75 -2.95 15.66
N ALA A 180 7.84 -2.67 16.38
CA ALA A 180 7.93 -2.89 17.81
C ALA A 180 6.97 -2.00 18.63
N ALA A 181 6.63 -0.81 18.12
CA ALA A 181 5.55 0.00 18.70
C ALA A 181 4.18 -0.59 18.40
N LEU A 182 3.92 -0.94 17.13
CA LEU A 182 2.65 -1.46 16.65
C LEU A 182 2.25 -2.76 17.35
N VAL A 183 3.16 -3.71 17.60
CA VAL A 183 2.83 -4.96 18.32
C VAL A 183 2.46 -4.76 19.80
N ARG A 184 2.69 -3.56 20.35
CA ARG A 184 2.23 -3.16 21.69
C ARG A 184 0.88 -2.44 21.65
N ASP A 185 0.39 -2.09 20.47
CA ASP A 185 -0.91 -1.46 20.28
C ASP A 185 -2.04 -2.45 20.64
N PRO A 186 -2.93 -2.11 21.58
CA PRO A 186 -4.07 -2.96 21.91
C PRO A 186 -5.01 -3.20 20.73
N GLU A 187 -5.12 -2.26 19.78
CA GLU A 187 -6.00 -2.39 18.62
C GLU A 187 -5.47 -3.44 17.63
N LEU A 188 -4.15 -3.47 17.37
CA LEU A 188 -3.55 -4.54 16.56
C LEU A 188 -3.77 -5.92 17.21
N ARG A 189 -3.63 -6.01 18.53
CA ARG A 189 -3.84 -7.27 19.26
C ARG A 189 -5.30 -7.73 19.18
N ALA A 190 -6.24 -6.80 19.29
CA ALA A 190 -7.67 -7.08 19.12
C ALA A 190 -7.97 -7.53 17.67
N ALA A 191 -7.35 -6.88 16.68
CA ALA A 191 -7.42 -7.27 15.28
C ALA A 191 -6.89 -8.70 15.03
N TRP A 192 -5.69 -9.04 15.51
CA TRP A 192 -5.16 -10.40 15.43
C TRP A 192 -6.09 -11.43 16.10
N ARG A 193 -6.69 -11.09 17.24
CA ARG A 193 -7.64 -11.96 17.92
C ARG A 193 -8.89 -12.21 17.08
N ARG A 194 -9.46 -11.18 16.45
CA ARG A 194 -10.61 -11.32 15.53
C ARG A 194 -10.26 -12.20 14.34
N LEU A 195 -9.12 -11.96 13.70
CA LEU A 195 -8.62 -12.76 12.57
C LEU A 195 -8.33 -14.21 12.95
N ALA A 196 -7.73 -14.44 14.11
CA ALA A 196 -7.50 -15.79 14.62
C ALA A 196 -8.82 -16.52 14.90
N ALA A 197 -9.80 -15.84 15.49
CA ALA A 197 -11.12 -16.41 15.73
C ALA A 197 -11.86 -16.71 14.42
N TYR A 198 -11.74 -15.85 13.41
CA TYR A 198 -12.25 -16.10 12.06
C TYR A 198 -11.54 -17.32 11.45
N SER A 199 -10.21 -17.33 11.44
CA SER A 199 -9.41 -18.45 10.94
C SER A 199 -9.72 -19.77 11.64
N ALA A 200 -10.02 -19.78 12.94
CA ALA A 200 -10.43 -20.99 13.64
C ALA A 200 -11.78 -21.57 13.15
N ARG A 201 -12.69 -20.71 12.67
CA ARG A 201 -13.98 -21.11 12.10
C ARG A 201 -13.88 -21.51 10.62
N THR A 202 -12.93 -20.93 9.90
CA THR A 202 -12.87 -21.02 8.44
C THR A 202 -11.63 -21.73 7.89
N ALA A 203 -10.69 -22.14 8.74
CA ALA A 203 -9.61 -23.02 8.32
C ALA A 203 -10.13 -24.47 8.25
N PRO A 204 -9.62 -25.29 7.31
CA PRO A 204 -9.90 -26.70 7.34
C PRO A 204 -9.44 -27.26 8.71
N GLY A 205 -10.33 -27.99 9.37
CA GLY A 205 -10.11 -28.48 10.74
C GLY A 205 -8.72 -29.12 10.89
N THR A 206 -8.03 -28.77 11.97
CA THR A 206 -6.63 -29.12 12.25
C THR A 206 -6.33 -30.61 12.34
N GLY A 207 -7.33 -31.49 12.16
CA GLY A 207 -7.11 -32.92 11.91
C GLY A 207 -6.46 -33.22 10.55
N ALA A 208 -6.46 -32.26 9.61
CA ALA A 208 -5.79 -32.40 8.31
C ALA A 208 -4.34 -31.88 8.30
N ALA A 209 -3.88 -31.13 9.30
CA ALA A 209 -2.50 -30.62 9.33
C ALA A 209 -1.47 -31.64 9.85
N THR A 210 -1.93 -32.75 10.43
CA THR A 210 -1.09 -33.90 10.81
C THR A 210 -1.29 -35.11 9.91
N GLY A 211 -2.07 -35.00 8.82
CA GLY A 211 -2.37 -36.11 7.91
C GLY A 211 -2.80 -35.76 6.48
N GLY A 212 -2.83 -34.48 6.11
CA GLY A 212 -3.07 -34.01 4.74
C GLY A 212 -1.76 -33.83 3.99
N GLU A 213 -1.74 -34.23 2.72
CA GLU A 213 -0.57 -34.12 1.85
C GLU A 213 -0.10 -32.64 1.77
N PRO A 214 1.18 -32.34 2.05
CA PRO A 214 1.72 -30.96 2.01
C PRO A 214 1.43 -30.20 0.71
N GLU A 215 1.28 -30.94 -0.38
CA GLU A 215 0.95 -30.45 -1.72
C GLU A 215 -0.45 -29.83 -1.79
N ALA A 216 -1.45 -30.44 -1.12
CA ALA A 216 -2.82 -29.92 -1.08
C ALA A 216 -2.91 -28.60 -0.30
N ALA A 217 -2.18 -28.47 0.81
CA ALA A 217 -2.11 -27.23 1.58
C ALA A 217 -1.43 -26.10 0.78
N ALA A 218 -0.32 -26.40 0.10
CA ALA A 218 0.37 -25.45 -0.77
C ALA A 218 -0.52 -25.02 -1.96
N ALA A 219 -1.29 -25.95 -2.54
CA ALA A 219 -2.23 -25.64 -3.63
C ALA A 219 -3.37 -24.72 -3.17
N ALA A 220 -3.94 -24.96 -1.98
CA ALA A 220 -4.98 -24.11 -1.39
C ALA A 220 -4.45 -22.69 -1.10
N GLU A 221 -3.25 -22.56 -0.55
CA GLU A 221 -2.60 -21.27 -0.31
C GLU A 221 -2.31 -20.52 -1.63
N ALA A 222 -1.84 -21.24 -2.66
CA ALA A 222 -1.64 -20.67 -3.99
C ALA A 222 -2.97 -20.20 -4.63
N ALA A 223 -4.06 -20.93 -4.43
CA ALA A 223 -5.39 -20.53 -4.90
C ALA A 223 -5.87 -19.25 -4.19
N ALA A 224 -5.74 -19.18 -2.86
CA ALA A 224 -6.08 -17.99 -2.09
C ALA A 224 -5.28 -16.75 -2.54
N ARG A 225 -3.97 -16.91 -2.80
CA ARG A 225 -3.12 -15.83 -3.35
C ARG A 225 -3.60 -15.35 -4.73
N ARG A 226 -4.01 -16.27 -5.62
CA ARG A 226 -4.53 -15.90 -6.95
C ARG A 226 -5.84 -15.11 -6.84
N VAL A 227 -6.75 -15.54 -5.97
CA VAL A 227 -8.01 -14.83 -5.73
C VAL A 227 -7.75 -13.43 -5.16
N ALA A 228 -6.87 -13.30 -4.18
CA ALA A 228 -6.49 -12.01 -3.61
C ALA A 228 -5.86 -11.08 -4.67
N ALA A 229 -4.97 -11.59 -5.53
CA ALA A 229 -4.38 -10.82 -6.61
C ALA A 229 -5.42 -10.37 -7.66
N LEU A 230 -6.38 -11.25 -7.99
CA LEU A 230 -7.47 -10.92 -8.91
C LEU A 230 -8.37 -9.84 -8.33
N MET A 231 -8.78 -9.97 -7.07
CA MET A 231 -9.59 -8.97 -6.36
C MET A 231 -8.91 -7.61 -6.33
N HIS A 232 -7.63 -7.56 -5.96
CA HIS A 232 -6.85 -6.32 -5.98
C HIS A 232 -6.82 -5.70 -7.38
N THR A 233 -6.42 -6.48 -8.39
CA THR A 233 -6.30 -6.01 -9.78
C THR A 233 -7.63 -5.50 -10.35
N ARG A 234 -8.72 -6.24 -10.13
CA ARG A 234 -10.04 -5.89 -10.66
C ARG A 234 -10.64 -4.69 -9.95
N ALA A 235 -10.46 -4.58 -8.64
CA ALA A 235 -10.94 -3.43 -7.89
C ALA A 235 -10.15 -2.15 -8.23
N GLU A 236 -8.82 -2.22 -8.35
CA GLU A 236 -8.02 -1.08 -8.81
C GLU A 236 -8.41 -0.65 -10.24
N ALA A 237 -8.63 -1.61 -11.15
CA ALA A 237 -9.11 -1.31 -12.49
C ALA A 237 -10.51 -0.67 -12.47
N ALA A 238 -11.43 -1.20 -11.67
CA ALA A 238 -12.77 -0.64 -11.52
C ALA A 238 -12.74 0.79 -10.96
N VAL A 239 -11.89 1.05 -9.97
CA VAL A 239 -11.66 2.39 -9.43
C VAL A 239 -11.07 3.30 -10.50
N ALA A 240 -10.02 2.88 -11.21
CA ALA A 240 -9.39 3.65 -12.30
C ALA A 240 -10.37 3.97 -13.44
N ASP A 241 -11.30 3.06 -13.73
CA ASP A 241 -12.36 3.21 -14.72
C ASP A 241 -13.57 4.02 -14.22
N GLY A 242 -13.54 4.52 -12.97
CA GLY A 242 -14.62 5.29 -12.35
C GLY A 242 -15.89 4.48 -12.08
N ILE A 243 -15.79 3.15 -11.99
CA ILE A 243 -16.95 2.28 -11.74
C ILE A 243 -17.34 2.40 -10.27
N ALA A 244 -18.50 3.02 -9.99
CA ALA A 244 -19.03 3.05 -8.64
C ALA A 244 -19.38 1.63 -8.15
N PRO A 245 -19.06 1.27 -6.90
CA PRO A 245 -19.20 -0.09 -6.39
C PRO A 245 -20.65 -0.59 -6.38
N ASP A 246 -21.64 0.29 -6.33
CA ASP A 246 -23.06 -0.03 -6.35
C ASP A 246 -23.72 0.11 -7.73
N SER A 247 -22.93 0.43 -8.75
CA SER A 247 -23.42 0.54 -10.12
C SER A 247 -23.70 -0.83 -10.73
N PRO A 248 -24.64 -0.94 -11.68
CA PRO A 248 -24.81 -2.17 -12.47
C PRO A 248 -23.54 -2.65 -13.17
N ALA A 249 -22.58 -1.75 -13.46
CA ALA A 249 -21.29 -2.10 -14.04
C ALA A 249 -20.34 -2.83 -13.07
N ALA A 250 -20.52 -2.68 -11.75
CA ALA A 250 -19.77 -3.43 -10.74
C ALA A 250 -20.24 -4.88 -10.60
N ALA A 251 -21.51 -5.18 -10.91
CA ALA A 251 -22.10 -6.52 -10.81
C ALA A 251 -21.31 -7.63 -11.52
N PRO A 252 -20.89 -7.49 -12.80
CA PRO A 252 -20.06 -8.50 -13.47
C PRO A 252 -18.67 -8.66 -12.84
N VAL A 253 -18.08 -7.58 -12.31
CA VAL A 253 -16.81 -7.66 -11.58
C VAL A 253 -17.00 -8.48 -10.32
N VAL A 254 -18.04 -8.21 -9.52
CA VAL A 254 -18.35 -8.99 -8.32
C VAL A 254 -18.59 -10.46 -8.66
N ALA A 255 -19.33 -10.76 -9.73
CA ALA A 255 -19.57 -12.14 -10.17
C ALA A 255 -18.27 -12.87 -10.54
N GLU A 256 -17.33 -12.22 -11.23
CA GLU A 256 -16.00 -12.77 -11.53
C GLU A 256 -15.22 -13.08 -10.24
N LEU A 257 -15.21 -12.15 -9.28
CA LEU A 257 -14.50 -12.32 -8.01
C LEU A 257 -15.08 -13.47 -7.19
N VAL A 258 -16.40 -13.59 -7.13
CA VAL A 258 -17.09 -14.69 -6.43
C VAL A 258 -16.82 -16.02 -7.13
N ALA A 259 -16.89 -16.08 -8.47
CA ALA A 259 -16.61 -17.28 -9.25
C ALA A 259 -15.17 -17.78 -9.05
N ALA A 260 -14.19 -16.88 -8.95
CA ALA A 260 -12.80 -17.23 -8.64
C ALA A 260 -12.62 -17.69 -7.18
N TRP A 261 -13.39 -17.12 -6.25
CA TRP A 261 -13.32 -17.43 -4.82
C TRP A 261 -14.01 -18.75 -4.45
N LEU A 262 -15.16 -19.08 -5.04
CA LEU A 262 -15.95 -20.29 -4.70
C LEU A 262 -15.13 -21.60 -4.67
N PRO A 263 -14.24 -21.90 -5.64
CA PRO A 263 -13.41 -23.11 -5.59
C PRO A 263 -12.52 -23.23 -4.35
N THR A 264 -12.12 -22.09 -3.74
CA THR A 264 -11.29 -22.08 -2.53
C THR A 264 -12.06 -22.51 -1.27
N GLN A 265 -13.38 -22.51 -1.33
CA GLN A 265 -14.25 -22.82 -0.19
C GLN A 265 -14.66 -24.30 -0.12
N LYS A 266 -14.50 -25.07 -1.21
CA LYS A 266 -15.01 -26.45 -1.33
C LYS A 266 -14.59 -27.41 -0.21
N ALA A 267 -13.46 -27.16 0.43
CA ALA A 267 -12.93 -28.00 1.51
C ALA A 267 -13.47 -27.62 2.91
N LEU A 268 -14.28 -26.56 3.02
CA LEU A 268 -14.77 -26.04 4.30
C LEU A 268 -16.23 -26.44 4.56
N PRO A 269 -16.61 -26.73 5.82
CA PRO A 269 -17.99 -27.02 6.18
C PRO A 269 -18.93 -25.85 5.82
N ASP A 270 -20.17 -26.18 5.46
CA ASP A 270 -21.25 -25.23 5.14
C ASP A 270 -20.86 -24.18 4.10
N SER A 271 -20.03 -24.58 3.13
CA SER A 271 -19.54 -23.67 2.11
C SER A 271 -20.53 -23.51 0.96
N PRO A 272 -20.75 -22.27 0.49
CA PRO A 272 -21.58 -22.01 -0.67
C PRO A 272 -20.95 -22.65 -1.92
N THR A 273 -21.78 -23.29 -2.74
CA THR A 273 -21.38 -23.98 -3.97
C THR A 273 -21.65 -23.17 -5.24
N GLU A 274 -22.44 -22.11 -5.13
CA GLU A 274 -22.88 -21.26 -6.23
C GLU A 274 -22.86 -19.78 -5.81
N ASP A 275 -22.89 -18.88 -6.79
CA ASP A 275 -22.97 -17.45 -6.55
C ASP A 275 -24.39 -17.08 -6.09
N GLY A 276 -24.49 -16.45 -4.92
CA GLY A 276 -25.74 -16.09 -4.28
C GLY A 276 -25.50 -15.32 -2.97
N PRO A 277 -26.57 -14.89 -2.28
CA PRO A 277 -26.46 -14.09 -1.05
C PRO A 277 -25.56 -14.70 0.02
N ALA A 278 -25.62 -16.03 0.22
CA ALA A 278 -24.76 -16.72 1.17
C ALA A 278 -23.27 -16.65 0.78
N ALA A 279 -22.94 -16.82 -0.51
CA ALA A 279 -21.58 -16.71 -1.03
C ALA A 279 -21.02 -15.31 -0.86
N ARG A 280 -21.79 -14.30 -1.30
CA ARG A 280 -21.37 -12.90 -1.27
C ARG A 280 -21.25 -12.37 0.15
N THR A 281 -22.15 -12.75 1.06
CA THR A 281 -22.06 -12.40 2.49
C THR A 281 -20.81 -12.99 3.14
N ARG A 282 -20.49 -14.26 2.87
CA ARG A 282 -19.31 -14.91 3.44
C ARG A 282 -18.01 -14.31 2.89
N LEU A 283 -17.96 -14.01 1.59
CA LEU A 283 -16.81 -13.33 1.00
C LEU A 283 -16.66 -11.90 1.57
N LEU A 284 -17.75 -11.18 1.77
CA LEU A 284 -17.74 -9.87 2.42
C LEU A 284 -17.18 -9.96 3.85
N GLU A 285 -17.65 -10.91 4.67
CA GLU A 285 -17.10 -11.13 6.03
C GLU A 285 -15.59 -11.43 5.96
N GLN A 286 -15.15 -12.25 4.99
CA GLN A 286 -13.74 -12.55 4.79
C GLN A 286 -12.93 -11.29 4.48
N LEU A 287 -13.41 -10.44 3.57
CA LEU A 287 -12.72 -9.22 3.16
C LEU A 287 -12.71 -8.18 4.27
N GLU A 288 -13.83 -7.94 4.94
CA GLU A 288 -13.89 -7.00 6.07
C GLU A 288 -13.00 -7.45 7.23
N THR A 289 -12.85 -8.76 7.42
CA THR A 289 -11.92 -9.31 8.42
C THR A 289 -10.46 -9.19 7.98
N ALA A 290 -10.16 -9.38 6.68
CA ALA A 290 -8.80 -9.37 6.14
C ALA A 290 -8.25 -7.98 5.81
N ALA A 291 -9.11 -7.03 5.43
CA ALA A 291 -8.77 -5.64 5.12
C ALA A 291 -8.63 -4.79 6.39
N GLU A 292 -7.98 -5.35 7.41
CA GLU A 292 -7.72 -4.71 8.70
C GLU A 292 -6.48 -3.82 8.59
N PRO A 293 -6.60 -2.47 8.65
CA PRO A 293 -5.51 -1.55 8.31
C PRO A 293 -4.26 -1.75 9.17
N LEU A 294 -4.42 -2.05 10.46
CA LEU A 294 -3.29 -2.28 11.37
C LEU A 294 -2.54 -3.57 11.03
N VAL A 295 -3.25 -4.60 10.57
CA VAL A 295 -2.66 -5.87 10.16
C VAL A 295 -1.96 -5.73 8.81
N GLU A 296 -2.53 -4.97 7.87
CA GLU A 296 -1.83 -4.61 6.63
C GLU A 296 -0.51 -3.87 6.95
N ARG A 297 -0.58 -2.89 7.86
CA ARG A 297 0.60 -2.12 8.28
C ARG A 297 1.66 -3.02 8.91
N TYR A 298 1.26 -3.96 9.77
CA TYR A 298 2.16 -4.96 10.36
C TYR A 298 2.91 -5.76 9.28
N TRP A 299 2.20 -6.32 8.29
CA TRP A 299 2.82 -7.12 7.23
C TRP A 299 3.76 -6.31 6.34
N ARG A 300 3.40 -5.06 6.04
CA ARG A 300 4.25 -4.17 5.25
C ARG A 300 5.55 -3.82 5.97
N LEU A 301 5.46 -3.46 7.26
CA LEU A 301 6.64 -3.22 8.08
C LEU A 301 7.52 -4.46 8.18
N LEU A 302 6.92 -5.64 8.35
CA LEU A 302 7.66 -6.90 8.36
C LEU A 302 8.39 -7.17 7.04
N CYS A 303 7.74 -6.94 5.89
CA CYS A 303 8.37 -7.05 4.58
C CYS A 303 9.56 -6.08 4.47
N THR A 304 9.38 -4.82 4.85
CA THR A 304 10.48 -3.83 4.86
C THR A 304 11.63 -4.30 5.74
N VAL A 305 11.37 -4.69 7.00
CA VAL A 305 12.39 -5.21 7.94
C VAL A 305 13.18 -6.36 7.33
N THR A 306 12.49 -7.28 6.64
CA THR A 306 13.09 -8.48 6.03
C THR A 306 13.64 -8.27 4.62
N GLY A 307 13.62 -7.05 4.09
CA GLY A 307 14.10 -6.74 2.73
C GLY A 307 13.23 -7.36 1.62
N ARG A 308 12.00 -7.74 1.92
CA ARG A 308 11.03 -8.29 0.95
C ARG A 308 10.14 -7.18 0.41
N PRO A 309 9.63 -7.31 -0.84
CA PRO A 309 8.65 -6.37 -1.36
C PRO A 309 7.41 -6.34 -0.45
N ALA A 310 6.95 -5.14 -0.12
CA ALA A 310 5.72 -4.96 0.63
C ALA A 310 4.52 -5.44 -0.24
N PRO A 311 3.51 -6.08 0.36
CA PRO A 311 2.28 -6.41 -0.36
C PRO A 311 1.58 -5.13 -0.86
N PRO A 312 0.75 -5.24 -1.92
CA PRO A 312 -0.06 -4.12 -2.38
C PRO A 312 -1.02 -3.64 -1.27
N ARG A 313 -1.36 -2.35 -1.31
CA ARG A 313 -2.31 -1.77 -0.35
C ARG A 313 -3.72 -2.22 -0.68
N TRP A 314 -4.49 -2.56 0.34
CA TRP A 314 -5.88 -2.98 0.19
C TRP A 314 -6.89 -1.88 0.53
N GLU A 315 -6.44 -0.69 0.92
CA GLU A 315 -7.32 0.40 1.32
C GLU A 315 -8.36 0.73 0.23
N THR A 316 -7.93 1.14 -0.96
CA THR A 316 -8.83 1.48 -2.06
C THR A 316 -9.53 0.25 -2.63
N ALA A 317 -8.76 -0.76 -3.04
CA ALA A 317 -9.28 -1.99 -3.64
C ALA A 317 -10.24 -2.77 -2.72
N GLY A 318 -9.90 -2.88 -1.44
CA GLY A 318 -10.70 -3.55 -0.42
C GLY A 318 -11.96 -2.78 -0.06
N ALA A 319 -11.87 -1.46 0.10
CA ALA A 319 -13.05 -0.61 0.32
C ALA A 319 -14.03 -0.72 -0.85
N TRP A 320 -13.53 -0.64 -2.08
CA TRP A 320 -14.36 -0.79 -3.28
C TRP A 320 -15.00 -2.18 -3.34
N THR A 321 -14.23 -3.26 -3.15
CA THR A 321 -14.74 -4.64 -3.23
C THR A 321 -15.80 -4.90 -2.15
N ALA A 322 -15.56 -4.45 -0.92
CA ALA A 322 -16.52 -4.60 0.17
C ALA A 322 -17.81 -3.79 -0.08
N ALA A 323 -17.70 -2.55 -0.55
CA ALA A 323 -18.85 -1.75 -0.95
C ALA A 323 -19.65 -2.43 -2.09
N ALA A 324 -18.96 -3.00 -3.08
CA ALA A 324 -19.60 -3.67 -4.20
C ALA A 324 -20.31 -4.95 -3.79
N LEU A 325 -19.72 -5.75 -2.90
CA LEU A 325 -20.39 -6.92 -2.33
C LEU A 325 -21.63 -6.55 -1.50
N ARG A 326 -21.60 -5.45 -0.73
CA ARG A 326 -22.77 -4.95 0.02
C ARG A 326 -23.89 -4.50 -0.91
N ALA A 327 -23.55 -3.82 -1.99
CA ALA A 327 -24.52 -3.34 -2.97
C ALA A 327 -25.12 -4.49 -3.80
N HIS A 328 -24.30 -5.48 -4.14
CA HIS A 328 -24.68 -6.60 -4.98
C HIS A 328 -24.73 -7.91 -4.18
N LEU A 329 -25.37 -7.95 -3.00
CA LEU A 329 -25.49 -9.20 -2.22
C LEU A 329 -26.23 -10.30 -2.99
N THR A 330 -27.23 -9.93 -3.77
CA THR A 330 -27.89 -10.83 -4.71
C THR A 330 -27.27 -10.64 -6.09
N PRO A 331 -26.88 -11.72 -6.79
CA PRO A 331 -26.50 -11.63 -8.19
C PRO A 331 -27.58 -10.88 -8.98
N VAL A 332 -27.17 -9.87 -9.74
CA VAL A 332 -28.09 -9.09 -10.55
C VAL A 332 -28.58 -9.98 -11.69
N GLU A 333 -29.85 -10.38 -11.64
CA GLU A 333 -30.53 -10.86 -12.84
C GLU A 333 -30.83 -9.65 -13.71
N VAL A 334 -30.24 -9.63 -14.91
CA VAL A 334 -30.51 -8.56 -15.87
C VAL A 334 -31.93 -8.73 -16.39
N ASP A 335 -32.85 -7.89 -15.93
CA ASP A 335 -34.16 -7.75 -16.56
C ASP A 335 -34.00 -7.07 -17.92
N ARG A 336 -33.80 -7.87 -18.97
CA ARG A 336 -33.74 -7.39 -20.36
C ARG A 336 -35.04 -6.71 -20.80
N GLY A 337 -36.14 -6.87 -20.08
CA GLY A 337 -37.37 -6.09 -20.26
C GLY A 337 -37.17 -4.59 -20.05
N THR A 338 -36.22 -4.18 -19.19
CA THR A 338 -35.84 -2.76 -19.00
C THR A 338 -35.17 -2.15 -20.24
N PHE A 339 -34.64 -2.98 -21.14
CA PHE A 339 -34.01 -2.55 -22.39
C PHE A 339 -35.05 -2.19 -23.46
N ALA A 340 -36.27 -2.72 -23.33
CA ALA A 340 -37.35 -2.47 -24.27
C ALA A 340 -37.88 -1.02 -24.17
N GLY A 341 -38.26 -0.44 -25.30
CA GLY A 341 -38.93 0.86 -25.36
C GLY A 341 -38.00 2.09 -25.35
N THR A 342 -36.69 1.90 -25.40
CA THR A 342 -35.74 3.03 -25.56
C THR A 342 -35.62 3.38 -27.04
N ASP A 343 -36.26 4.48 -27.45
CA ASP A 343 -36.18 4.98 -28.83
C ASP A 343 -34.88 5.78 -29.04
N PRO A 344 -33.97 5.34 -29.95
CA PRO A 344 -32.72 6.04 -30.27
C PRO A 344 -32.89 7.53 -30.55
N GLU A 345 -33.85 7.92 -31.37
CA GLU A 345 -34.03 9.32 -31.78
C GLU A 345 -34.57 10.16 -30.62
N ARG A 346 -35.46 9.59 -29.81
CA ARG A 346 -35.99 10.26 -28.64
C ARG A 346 -34.92 10.51 -27.58
N VAL A 347 -34.03 9.55 -27.36
CA VAL A 347 -32.94 9.69 -26.38
C VAL A 347 -31.91 10.74 -26.84
N LEU A 348 -31.59 10.80 -28.14
CA LEU A 348 -30.73 11.87 -28.68
C LEU A 348 -31.37 13.25 -28.52
N TYR A 349 -32.67 13.36 -28.82
CA TYR A 349 -33.43 14.58 -28.57
C TYR A 349 -33.37 14.99 -27.08
N ALA A 350 -33.57 14.04 -26.16
CA ALA A 350 -33.50 14.31 -24.73
C ALA A 350 -32.10 14.78 -24.30
N TYR A 351 -31.03 14.16 -24.81
CA TYR A 351 -29.67 14.62 -24.59
C TYR A 351 -29.45 16.06 -25.05
N GLU A 352 -29.88 16.42 -26.26
CA GLU A 352 -29.76 17.78 -26.78
C GLU A 352 -30.48 18.81 -25.92
N ARG A 353 -31.70 18.50 -25.47
CA ARG A 353 -32.48 19.39 -24.60
C ARG A 353 -31.82 19.60 -23.24
N VAL A 354 -31.35 18.52 -22.62
CA VAL A 354 -30.70 18.59 -21.31
C VAL A 354 -29.33 19.28 -21.42
N ALA A 355 -28.49 18.90 -22.38
CA ALA A 355 -27.19 19.53 -22.61
C ALA A 355 -27.31 21.02 -22.92
N GLY A 356 -28.31 21.43 -23.70
CA GLY A 356 -28.60 22.85 -23.94
C GLY A 356 -29.01 23.61 -22.66
N ALA A 357 -29.87 23.01 -21.83
CA ALA A 357 -30.29 23.62 -20.57
C ALA A 357 -29.13 23.77 -19.58
N VAL A 358 -28.28 22.75 -19.43
CA VAL A 358 -27.07 22.80 -18.59
C VAL A 358 -26.04 23.76 -19.16
N GLY A 359 -25.85 23.76 -20.49
CA GLY A 359 -24.95 24.70 -21.18
C GLY A 359 -25.32 26.15 -20.95
N ALA A 360 -26.61 26.48 -20.86
CA ALA A 360 -27.06 27.83 -20.51
C ALA A 360 -26.64 28.24 -19.08
N LEU A 361 -26.64 27.32 -18.13
CA LEU A 361 -26.11 27.57 -16.77
C LEU A 361 -24.60 27.76 -16.80
N VAL A 362 -23.88 26.88 -17.50
CA VAL A 362 -22.42 26.93 -17.63
C VAL A 362 -21.97 28.23 -18.30
N ALA A 363 -22.68 28.71 -19.31
CA ALA A 363 -22.45 30.00 -19.96
C ALA A 363 -22.65 31.21 -18.99
N GLY A 364 -23.25 31.01 -17.82
CA GLY A 364 -23.36 32.02 -16.75
C GLY A 364 -22.23 32.00 -15.71
N LEU A 365 -21.39 30.95 -15.66
CA LEU A 365 -20.41 30.71 -14.58
C LEU A 365 -19.33 31.78 -14.42
N ARG A 366 -19.23 32.43 -13.27
CA ARG A 366 -18.10 33.32 -12.98
C ARG A 366 -16.97 32.51 -12.33
N PRO A 367 -15.70 32.93 -12.42
CA PRO A 367 -14.60 32.23 -11.76
C PRO A 367 -14.82 32.02 -10.25
N ALA A 368 -15.47 32.97 -9.58
CA ALA A 368 -15.81 32.85 -8.16
C ALA A 368 -16.87 31.78 -7.85
N ASP A 369 -17.70 31.39 -8.82
CA ASP A 369 -18.73 30.37 -8.62
C ASP A 369 -18.12 28.96 -8.52
N LEU A 370 -16.93 28.73 -9.10
CA LEU A 370 -16.26 27.42 -9.15
C LEU A 370 -15.97 26.81 -7.77
N ALA A 371 -15.76 27.65 -6.75
CA ALA A 371 -15.48 27.21 -5.38
C ALA A 371 -16.74 27.01 -4.53
N ARG A 372 -17.94 27.30 -5.06
CA ARG A 372 -19.20 27.16 -4.31
C ARG A 372 -19.48 25.68 -4.06
N PRO A 373 -20.01 25.31 -2.87
CA PRO A 373 -20.42 23.95 -2.60
C PRO A 373 -21.64 23.57 -3.44
N THR A 374 -21.78 22.29 -3.74
CA THR A 374 -22.93 21.72 -4.45
C THR A 374 -23.73 20.80 -3.54
N PRO A 375 -24.95 20.36 -3.93
CA PRO A 375 -25.67 19.30 -3.24
C PRO A 375 -24.91 17.95 -3.22
N CYS A 376 -23.97 17.73 -4.14
CA CYS A 376 -23.05 16.59 -4.09
C CYS A 376 -22.03 16.79 -2.96
N ALA A 377 -22.12 15.94 -1.92
CA ALA A 377 -21.32 16.10 -0.72
C ALA A 377 -19.81 16.08 -1.02
N GLY A 378 -19.11 17.12 -0.56
CA GLY A 378 -17.67 17.28 -0.78
C GLY A 378 -17.28 17.80 -2.16
N TRP A 379 -18.25 18.09 -3.05
CA TRP A 379 -17.98 18.65 -4.37
C TRP A 379 -18.33 20.13 -4.44
N THR A 380 -17.39 20.88 -4.97
CA THR A 380 -17.53 22.25 -5.46
C THR A 380 -18.11 22.25 -6.88
N VAL A 381 -18.52 23.41 -7.37
CA VAL A 381 -18.96 23.58 -8.77
C VAL A 381 -17.88 23.12 -9.76
N ARG A 382 -16.58 23.34 -9.45
CA ARG A 382 -15.48 22.84 -10.29
C ARG A 382 -15.46 21.31 -10.36
N GLU A 383 -15.60 20.63 -9.23
CA GLU A 383 -15.58 19.16 -9.18
C GLU A 383 -16.81 18.57 -9.89
N LEU A 384 -17.99 19.15 -9.66
CA LEU A 384 -19.22 18.77 -10.37
C LEU A 384 -19.10 18.97 -11.89
N LEU A 385 -18.59 20.11 -12.34
CA LEU A 385 -18.41 20.37 -13.76
C LEU A 385 -17.35 19.44 -14.38
N GLY A 386 -16.26 19.18 -13.66
CA GLY A 386 -15.24 18.23 -14.08
C GLY A 386 -15.81 16.83 -14.28
N HIS A 387 -16.70 16.38 -13.39
CA HIS A 387 -17.41 15.12 -13.52
C HIS A 387 -18.31 15.08 -14.77
N ILE A 388 -19.13 16.10 -15.00
CA ILE A 388 -20.02 16.17 -16.19
C ILE A 388 -19.20 16.15 -17.50
N VAL A 389 -18.08 16.88 -17.54
CA VAL A 389 -17.17 16.89 -18.69
C VAL A 389 -16.55 15.52 -18.91
N TRP A 390 -16.01 14.92 -17.85
CA TRP A 390 -15.44 13.58 -17.92
C TRP A 390 -16.45 12.54 -18.40
N GLU A 391 -17.70 12.56 -17.91
CA GLU A 391 -18.73 11.60 -18.33
C GLU A 391 -18.98 11.68 -19.84
N SER A 392 -19.03 12.90 -20.39
CA SER A 392 -19.18 13.14 -21.83
C SER A 392 -18.01 12.56 -22.64
N LEU A 393 -16.79 12.66 -22.12
CA LEU A 393 -15.59 12.07 -22.75
C LEU A 393 -15.59 10.54 -22.63
N MET A 394 -15.95 10.02 -21.46
CA MET A 394 -16.01 8.58 -21.16
C MET A 394 -16.99 7.86 -22.09
N VAL A 395 -18.19 8.42 -22.28
CA VAL A 395 -19.19 7.81 -23.17
C VAL A 395 -18.79 7.91 -24.65
N ALA A 396 -18.09 8.98 -25.04
CA ALA A 396 -17.50 9.09 -26.38
C ALA A 396 -16.44 7.98 -26.61
N SER A 397 -15.57 7.73 -25.62
CA SER A 397 -14.61 6.62 -25.68
C SER A 397 -15.30 5.26 -25.84
N ILE A 398 -16.41 5.02 -25.13
CA ILE A 398 -17.20 3.78 -25.28
C ILE A 398 -17.73 3.63 -26.72
N ALA A 399 -18.30 4.69 -27.27
CA ALA A 399 -18.90 4.66 -28.59
C ALA A 399 -17.88 4.37 -29.71
N GLU A 400 -16.68 4.95 -29.59
CA GLU A 400 -15.56 4.79 -30.52
C GLU A 400 -14.76 3.50 -30.28
N GLY A 401 -14.92 2.86 -29.12
CA GLY A 401 -14.14 1.68 -28.73
C GLY A 401 -12.70 2.00 -28.36
N THR A 402 -12.42 3.22 -27.89
CA THR A 402 -11.12 3.65 -27.40
C THR A 402 -10.98 3.43 -25.89
N PRO A 403 -9.75 3.40 -25.33
CA PRO A 403 -9.57 3.33 -23.88
C PRO A 403 -10.34 4.44 -23.16
N ARG A 404 -10.95 4.11 -22.00
CA ARG A 404 -11.70 5.09 -21.21
C ARG A 404 -10.81 6.24 -20.79
N THR A 405 -11.37 7.44 -20.83
CA THR A 405 -10.70 8.65 -20.35
C THR A 405 -10.47 8.55 -18.83
N ASP A 406 -9.28 8.92 -18.37
CA ASP A 406 -8.90 8.90 -16.95
C ASP A 406 -9.80 9.83 -16.12
N HIS A 407 -10.54 9.27 -15.16
CA HIS A 407 -11.48 10.03 -14.32
C HIS A 407 -10.82 10.94 -13.29
N LEU A 408 -9.52 10.75 -13.00
CA LEU A 408 -8.76 11.57 -12.06
C LEU A 408 -8.06 12.75 -12.74
N ALA A 409 -8.00 12.76 -14.07
CA ALA A 409 -7.38 13.83 -14.82
C ALA A 409 -8.23 15.11 -14.78
N ASP A 410 -7.56 16.26 -14.85
CA ASP A 410 -8.23 17.55 -14.95
C ASP A 410 -8.69 17.81 -16.39
N HIS A 411 -9.98 17.60 -16.64
CA HIS A 411 -10.60 17.81 -17.96
C HIS A 411 -11.13 19.22 -18.18
N LEU A 412 -11.09 20.10 -17.17
CA LEU A 412 -11.60 21.47 -17.30
C LEU A 412 -10.53 22.45 -17.80
N GLY A 413 -9.28 22.23 -17.39
CA GLY A 413 -8.18 23.16 -17.69
C GLY A 413 -8.47 24.58 -17.20
N ASP A 414 -8.04 25.56 -17.99
CA ASP A 414 -8.17 27.01 -17.68
C ASP A 414 -9.53 27.61 -18.09
N ASP A 415 -10.28 26.95 -18.98
CA ASP A 415 -11.60 27.40 -19.44
C ASP A 415 -12.67 26.30 -19.25
N PRO A 416 -13.26 26.20 -18.05
CA PRO A 416 -14.30 25.21 -17.77
C PRO A 416 -15.55 25.34 -18.64
N ARG A 417 -15.82 26.52 -19.20
CA ARG A 417 -17.00 26.77 -20.05
C ARG A 417 -16.78 26.14 -21.42
N ALA A 418 -15.63 26.42 -22.03
CA ALA A 418 -15.24 25.81 -23.30
C ALA A 418 -15.13 24.29 -23.17
N ALA A 419 -14.54 23.79 -22.08
CA ALA A 419 -14.41 22.35 -21.82
C ALA A 419 -15.76 21.63 -21.86
N PHE A 420 -16.78 22.18 -21.17
CA PHE A 420 -18.15 21.63 -21.21
C PHE A 420 -18.79 21.69 -22.59
N GLU A 421 -18.71 22.84 -23.27
CA GLU A 421 -19.33 22.99 -24.59
C GLU A 421 -18.71 22.01 -25.60
N GLU A 422 -17.40 21.88 -25.59
CA GLU A 422 -16.67 20.97 -26.47
C GLU A 422 -16.98 19.51 -26.16
N SER A 423 -16.97 19.11 -24.89
CA SER A 423 -17.24 17.72 -24.49
C SER A 423 -18.68 17.32 -24.82
N ALA A 424 -19.66 18.17 -24.51
CA ALA A 424 -21.07 17.88 -24.76
C ALA A 424 -21.38 17.78 -26.28
N ARG A 425 -20.77 18.67 -27.08
CA ARG A 425 -20.86 18.64 -28.55
C ARG A 425 -20.18 17.41 -29.14
N ALA A 426 -19.00 17.06 -28.64
CA ALA A 426 -18.26 15.87 -29.09
C ALA A 426 -19.07 14.59 -28.81
N ALA A 427 -19.59 14.43 -27.59
CA ALA A 427 -20.43 13.30 -27.23
C ALA A 427 -21.65 13.15 -28.14
N LEU A 428 -22.40 14.23 -28.39
CA LEU A 428 -23.54 14.20 -29.32
C LEU A 428 -23.14 13.81 -30.76
N ALA A 429 -22.04 14.37 -31.25
CA ALA A 429 -21.54 14.06 -32.59
C ALA A 429 -21.16 12.57 -32.71
N VAL A 430 -20.55 12.00 -31.66
CA VAL A 430 -20.18 10.60 -31.62
C VAL A 430 -21.41 9.70 -31.48
N PHE A 431 -22.41 10.05 -30.68
CA PHE A 431 -23.66 9.29 -30.58
C PHE A 431 -24.37 9.14 -31.94
N ARG A 432 -24.38 10.22 -32.72
CA ARG A 432 -25.00 10.26 -34.05
C ARG A 432 -24.16 9.53 -35.12
N SER A 433 -22.83 9.67 -35.09
CA SER A 433 -21.97 9.19 -36.17
C SER A 433 -21.46 7.75 -35.99
N SER A 434 -21.35 7.25 -34.75
CA SER A 434 -20.78 5.92 -34.44
C SER A 434 -21.77 4.75 -34.57
N GLY A 435 -23.05 5.04 -34.81
CA GLY A 435 -24.14 4.06 -34.73
C GLY A 435 -24.35 3.49 -33.32
N MET A 436 -23.82 4.14 -32.28
CA MET A 436 -23.87 3.66 -30.88
C MET A 436 -25.28 3.27 -30.46
N THR A 437 -26.29 4.09 -30.75
CA THR A 437 -27.65 3.85 -30.30
C THR A 437 -28.27 2.54 -30.81
N ALA A 438 -27.76 2.01 -31.93
CA ALA A 438 -28.20 0.75 -32.53
C ALA A 438 -27.31 -0.46 -32.17
N ARG A 439 -26.16 -0.24 -31.53
CA ARG A 439 -25.21 -1.28 -31.12
C ARG A 439 -25.47 -1.73 -29.68
N THR A 440 -24.91 -2.87 -29.29
CA THR A 440 -24.92 -3.34 -27.90
C THR A 440 -23.55 -3.21 -27.25
N PHE A 441 -23.53 -2.97 -25.94
CA PHE A 441 -22.31 -2.70 -25.18
C PHE A 441 -22.28 -3.46 -23.85
N GLY A 442 -21.06 -3.72 -23.38
CA GLY A 442 -20.80 -4.36 -22.10
C GLY A 442 -21.19 -5.84 -22.04
N PRO A 443 -20.94 -6.51 -20.89
CA PRO A 443 -21.17 -7.94 -20.73
C PRO A 443 -22.64 -8.36 -20.75
N HIS A 444 -23.56 -7.40 -20.64
CA HIS A 444 -25.01 -7.63 -20.65
C HIS A 444 -25.66 -7.35 -22.01
N GLU A 445 -24.87 -6.97 -23.03
CA GLU A 445 -25.34 -6.60 -24.36
C GLU A 445 -26.41 -5.50 -24.31
N ALA A 446 -26.23 -4.50 -23.43
CA ALA A 446 -27.18 -3.41 -23.28
C ALA A 446 -27.21 -2.55 -24.56
N PRO A 447 -28.38 -2.16 -25.08
CA PRO A 447 -28.47 -1.27 -26.24
C PRO A 447 -27.77 0.06 -25.94
N GLY A 448 -27.02 0.61 -26.90
CA GLY A 448 -26.33 1.89 -26.71
C GLY A 448 -27.29 3.05 -26.49
N ALA A 449 -28.53 2.97 -26.98
CA ALA A 449 -29.57 3.94 -26.65
C ALA A 449 -29.87 4.00 -25.13
N LEU A 450 -29.74 2.87 -24.43
CA LEU A 450 -29.89 2.82 -22.98
C LEU A 450 -28.73 3.53 -22.25
N LEU A 451 -27.50 3.39 -22.77
CA LEU A 451 -26.33 4.11 -22.24
C LEU A 451 -26.49 5.63 -22.42
N VAL A 452 -26.94 6.08 -23.59
CA VAL A 452 -27.22 7.51 -23.79
C VAL A 452 -28.35 7.96 -22.85
N GLN A 453 -29.38 7.16 -22.62
CA GLN A 453 -30.45 7.50 -21.67
C GLN A 453 -29.93 7.65 -20.23
N GLN A 454 -28.96 6.83 -19.82
CA GLN A 454 -28.28 7.00 -18.54
C GLN A 454 -27.52 8.34 -18.47
N VAL A 455 -26.76 8.69 -19.52
CA VAL A 455 -26.08 10.00 -19.59
C VAL A 455 -27.06 11.16 -19.52
N VAL A 456 -28.25 11.03 -20.11
CA VAL A 456 -29.32 12.05 -19.99
C VAL A 456 -29.79 12.20 -18.54
N ILE A 457 -29.92 11.10 -17.79
CA ILE A 457 -30.33 11.14 -16.38
C ILE A 457 -29.25 11.82 -15.53
N GLU A 458 -27.99 11.41 -15.68
CA GLU A 458 -26.85 11.96 -14.94
C GLU A 458 -26.67 13.46 -15.24
N LEU A 459 -26.70 13.85 -16.52
CA LEU A 459 -26.58 15.25 -16.92
C LEU A 459 -27.74 16.11 -16.40
N LEU A 460 -28.98 15.60 -16.36
CA LEU A 460 -30.11 16.35 -15.83
C LEU A 460 -30.03 16.48 -14.29
N ALA A 461 -29.62 15.41 -13.60
CA ALA A 461 -29.45 15.40 -12.15
C ALA A 461 -28.33 16.35 -11.72
N HIS A 462 -27.16 16.29 -12.35
CA HIS A 462 -26.04 17.16 -12.06
C HIS A 462 -26.24 18.59 -12.60
N GLY A 463 -27.00 18.75 -13.67
CA GLY A 463 -27.52 20.05 -14.10
C GLY A 463 -28.37 20.72 -13.01
N TRP A 464 -29.21 19.94 -12.33
CA TRP A 464 -30.00 20.41 -11.17
C TRP A 464 -29.10 20.77 -9.98
N ASP A 465 -28.08 19.93 -9.69
CA ASP A 465 -27.10 20.20 -8.63
C ASP A 465 -26.35 21.52 -8.91
N LEU A 466 -26.00 21.79 -10.18
CA LEU A 466 -25.39 23.03 -10.63
C LEU A 466 -26.36 24.22 -10.51
N ALA A 467 -27.61 24.07 -10.94
CA ALA A 467 -28.62 25.13 -10.83
C ALA A 467 -28.82 25.55 -9.37
N ARG A 468 -28.90 24.58 -8.44
CA ARG A 468 -28.96 24.85 -7.00
C ARG A 468 -27.70 25.54 -6.48
N ALA A 469 -26.53 25.06 -6.88
CA ALA A 469 -25.26 25.66 -6.47
C ALA A 469 -25.11 27.10 -6.97
N LEU A 470 -25.79 27.50 -8.05
CA LEU A 470 -25.76 28.84 -8.64
C LEU A 470 -26.95 29.74 -8.26
N ASP A 471 -27.88 29.26 -7.42
CA ASP A 471 -29.17 29.91 -7.13
C ASP A 471 -30.01 30.19 -8.40
N ALA A 472 -29.91 29.32 -9.40
CA ALA A 472 -30.65 29.40 -10.66
C ALA A 472 -31.94 28.56 -10.62
N PRO A 473 -32.93 28.82 -11.50
CA PRO A 473 -34.13 28.00 -11.61
C PRO A 473 -33.81 26.52 -11.91
N THR A 474 -34.42 25.61 -11.15
CA THR A 474 -34.17 24.15 -11.23
C THR A 474 -35.05 23.39 -12.22
N GLY A 475 -36.03 24.06 -12.84
CA GLY A 475 -36.94 23.49 -13.85
C GLY A 475 -36.27 23.27 -15.21
N LEU A 476 -35.20 22.49 -15.24
CA LEU A 476 -34.39 22.23 -16.43
C LEU A 476 -35.10 21.28 -17.40
N ALA A 477 -34.97 21.58 -18.70
CA ALA A 477 -35.44 20.75 -19.81
C ALA A 477 -36.87 20.18 -19.61
N PRO A 478 -37.89 21.03 -19.37
CA PRO A 478 -39.24 20.58 -19.00
C PRO A 478 -39.90 19.69 -20.06
N GLU A 479 -39.44 19.74 -21.31
CA GLU A 479 -39.98 18.92 -22.41
C GLU A 479 -39.59 17.45 -22.32
N VAL A 480 -38.57 17.11 -21.52
CA VAL A 480 -38.02 15.74 -21.39
C VAL A 480 -37.81 15.31 -19.94
N ALA A 481 -37.88 16.21 -18.96
CA ALA A 481 -37.61 15.86 -17.57
C ALA A 481 -38.59 14.80 -16.98
N GLU A 482 -39.85 14.76 -17.40
CA GLU A 482 -40.80 13.71 -16.97
C GLU A 482 -40.42 12.31 -17.47
N GLU A 483 -40.05 12.20 -18.75
CA GLU A 483 -39.63 10.92 -19.32
C GLU A 483 -38.26 10.48 -18.77
N THR A 484 -37.36 11.44 -18.49
CA THR A 484 -36.09 11.15 -17.81
C THR A 484 -36.31 10.62 -16.40
N LEU A 485 -37.26 11.17 -15.64
CA LEU A 485 -37.66 10.63 -14.34
C LEU A 485 -38.25 9.21 -14.45
N ALA A 486 -39.13 8.98 -15.43
CA ALA A 486 -39.68 7.64 -15.67
C ALA A 486 -38.57 6.63 -16.04
N ALA A 487 -37.58 7.05 -16.82
CA ALA A 487 -36.41 6.24 -17.15
C ALA A 487 -35.55 5.94 -15.92
N ALA A 488 -35.27 6.94 -15.08
CA ALA A 488 -34.50 6.75 -13.85
C ALA A 488 -35.18 5.76 -12.87
N ARG A 489 -36.51 5.79 -12.79
CA ARG A 489 -37.28 4.79 -12.00
C ARG A 489 -37.18 3.39 -12.57
N ARG A 490 -37.24 3.25 -13.89
CA ARG A 490 -37.09 1.95 -14.56
C ARG A 490 -35.68 1.38 -14.41
N LEU A 491 -34.66 2.22 -14.56
CA LEU A 491 -33.24 1.82 -14.54
C LEU A 491 -32.69 1.61 -13.13
N TYR A 492 -33.03 2.51 -12.20
CA TYR A 492 -32.46 2.53 -10.85
C TYR A 492 -33.44 2.10 -9.76
N GLY A 493 -34.65 1.66 -10.11
CA GLY A 493 -35.67 1.28 -9.12
C GLY A 493 -35.25 0.11 -8.24
N ALA A 494 -34.46 -0.82 -8.79
CA ALA A 494 -33.88 -1.95 -8.06
C ALA A 494 -32.47 -1.64 -7.51
N ALA A 495 -31.91 -0.46 -7.79
CA ALA A 495 -30.56 -0.12 -7.35
C ALA A 495 -30.55 0.05 -5.81
N PRO A 496 -29.57 -0.54 -5.11
CA PRO A 496 -29.45 -0.40 -3.67
C PRO A 496 -29.24 1.07 -3.29
N ARG A 497 -29.89 1.51 -2.21
CA ARG A 497 -29.74 2.86 -1.64
C ARG A 497 -28.99 2.79 -0.32
N THR A 498 -27.71 2.46 -0.39
CA THR A 498 -26.84 2.26 0.78
C THR A 498 -26.13 3.55 1.20
N ALA A 499 -25.73 3.64 2.46
CA ALA A 499 -24.92 4.76 2.93
C ALA A 499 -23.57 4.77 2.21
N GLY A 500 -23.23 5.88 1.56
CA GLY A 500 -22.01 6.02 0.74
C GLY A 500 -22.10 5.45 -0.68
N GLY A 501 -23.28 4.99 -1.12
CA GLY A 501 -23.53 4.62 -2.52
C GLY A 501 -23.78 5.82 -3.43
N SER A 502 -23.86 5.56 -4.73
CA SER A 502 -24.17 6.51 -5.82
C SER A 502 -25.51 7.24 -5.59
N PHE A 503 -26.45 6.60 -4.91
CA PHE A 503 -27.75 7.20 -4.61
C PHE A 503 -28.12 7.14 -3.12
N ALA A 504 -28.37 8.32 -2.54
CA ALA A 504 -28.99 8.42 -1.23
C ALA A 504 -30.47 7.91 -1.28
N PRO A 505 -31.08 7.62 -0.11
CA PRO A 505 -32.50 7.29 -0.04
C PRO A 505 -33.38 8.37 -0.70
N GLU A 506 -34.41 7.94 -1.43
CA GLU A 506 -35.38 8.84 -2.05
C GLU A 506 -35.99 9.80 -1.02
N ARG A 507 -36.10 11.07 -1.40
CA ARG A 507 -36.67 12.15 -0.60
C ARG A 507 -38.03 12.57 -1.16
N PRO A 508 -38.96 13.06 -0.32
CA PRO A 508 -40.22 13.61 -0.80
C PRO A 508 -39.97 14.92 -1.55
N ALA A 509 -40.65 15.12 -2.68
CA ALA A 509 -40.70 16.39 -3.39
C ALA A 509 -41.93 17.21 -2.97
N PRO A 510 -41.82 18.55 -2.81
CA PRO A 510 -42.95 19.38 -2.42
C PRO A 510 -44.05 19.42 -3.50
N PRO A 511 -45.31 19.70 -3.13
CA PRO A 511 -46.39 19.92 -4.11
C PRO A 511 -46.02 21.05 -5.09
N GLY A 512 -46.18 20.80 -6.39
CA GLY A 512 -45.82 21.76 -7.44
C GLY A 512 -44.35 21.74 -7.87
N ALA A 513 -43.53 20.85 -7.31
CA ALA A 513 -42.16 20.62 -7.77
C ALA A 513 -42.11 20.26 -9.27
N THR A 514 -41.11 20.77 -9.96
CA THR A 514 -40.90 20.44 -11.38
C THR A 514 -40.49 18.97 -11.55
N ALA A 515 -40.52 18.46 -12.78
CA ALA A 515 -40.05 17.11 -13.06
C ALA A 515 -38.57 16.90 -12.69
N ALA A 516 -37.73 17.91 -12.94
CA ALA A 516 -36.31 17.89 -12.58
C ALA A 516 -36.11 17.87 -11.05
N ASP A 517 -36.91 18.65 -10.31
CA ASP A 517 -36.94 18.60 -8.85
C ASP A 517 -37.32 17.20 -8.34
N ARG A 518 -38.36 16.58 -8.93
CA ARG A 518 -38.78 15.22 -8.56
C ARG A 518 -37.74 14.16 -8.91
N LEU A 519 -36.98 14.34 -10.00
CA LEU A 519 -35.82 13.51 -10.31
C LEU A 519 -34.72 13.67 -9.25
N ALA A 520 -34.37 14.90 -8.88
CA ALA A 520 -33.39 15.14 -7.83
C ALA A 520 -33.80 14.50 -6.49
N ALA A 521 -35.08 14.62 -6.10
CA ALA A 521 -35.63 13.97 -4.91
C ALA A 521 -35.54 12.44 -4.97
N TYR A 522 -35.89 11.85 -6.13
CA TYR A 522 -35.75 10.41 -6.37
C TYR A 522 -34.30 9.92 -6.26
N LEU A 523 -33.33 10.76 -6.66
CA LEU A 523 -31.89 10.49 -6.51
C LEU A 523 -31.32 10.94 -5.16
N GLY A 524 -32.19 11.29 -4.21
CA GLY A 524 -31.88 11.51 -2.80
C GLY A 524 -31.47 12.93 -2.42
N ARG A 525 -31.62 13.92 -3.31
CA ARG A 525 -31.38 15.34 -3.01
C ARG A 525 -32.52 15.92 -2.19
N GLU A 526 -32.21 16.94 -1.41
CA GLU A 526 -33.20 17.75 -0.70
C GLU A 526 -33.70 18.90 -1.59
N VAL A 527 -35.01 18.89 -1.86
CA VAL A 527 -35.69 19.68 -2.91
C VAL A 527 -36.52 20.82 -2.34
#